data_AF-A0A8H3FWT1-F1
#
_entry.id   AF-A0A8H3FWT1-F1
#
_cell.length_a   1.000
_cell.length_b   1.000
_cell.length_c   1.000
_cell.angle_alpha   90.00
_cell.angle_beta   90.00
_cell.angle_gamma   90.00
#
_symmetry.space_group_name_H-M   'P 1'
#
loop_
_entity.id
_entity.type
_entity.pdbx_description
1 polymer ?
#
loop_
_entity_poly.entity_id
_entity_poly.type
_entity_poly.pdbx_seq_one_letter_code
_entity_poly.pdbx_strand_id
1 'polypeptide(L)' 'MLGIGVSFLLFWAIRSQARPAPRTMNAQYQEMTNEYLKNQKTEPITGVSSEGYVGKGMVQSKPRKGGVPSDDDE' A
#
# COMPACT_ATOMS: atom_id res chain seq x y z
N MET A 1 15.96 25.86 2.83
CA MET A 1 16.43 24.49 2.54
C MET A 1 16.94 23.74 3.77
N LEU A 2 17.68 24.39 4.68
CA LEU A 2 18.21 23.75 5.90
C LEU A 2 17.12 23.10 6.79
N GLY A 3 15.97 23.76 6.96
CA GLY A 3 14.84 23.21 7.72
C GLY A 3 14.24 21.92 7.13
N ILE A 4 14.21 21.79 5.80
CA ILE A 4 13.72 20.57 5.14
C ILE A 4 14.65 19.39 5.46
N GLY A 5 15.98 19.61 5.38
CA GLY A 5 16.96 18.59 5.74
C GLY A 5 16.84 18.12 7.19
N VAL A 6 16.69 19.07 8.14
CA VAL A 6 16.49 18.75 9.56
C VAL A 6 15.20 17.95 9.78
N SER A 7 14.09 18.33 9.11
CA SER A 7 12.82 17.59 9.23
C SER A 7 12.90 16.15 8.72
N PHE A 8 13.63 15.89 7.63
CA PHE A 8 13.82 14.53 7.11
C PHE A 8 14.64 13.66 8.06
N LEU A 9 15.71 14.21 8.65
CA LEU A 9 16.53 13.52 9.63
C LEU A 9 15.72 13.15 10.88
N LEU A 10 14.93 14.10 11.39
CA LEU A 10 14.07 13.86 12.54
C LEU A 10 13.01 12.79 12.25
N PHE A 11 12.34 12.86 11.09
CA PHE A 11 11.36 11.87 10.67
C PHE A 11 11.98 10.47 10.54
N TRP A 12 13.15 10.36 9.91
CA TRP A 12 13.83 9.09 9.72
C TRP A 12 14.22 8.45 11.06
N ALA A 13 14.76 9.24 11.99
CA ALA A 13 15.14 8.76 13.32
C ALA A 13 13.93 8.13 14.05
N ILE A 14 12.79 8.82 14.08
CA ILE A 14 11.57 8.34 14.72
C ILE A 14 11.01 7.10 13.98
N ARG A 15 10.95 7.14 12.64
CA ARG A 15 10.35 6.07 11.82
C ARG A 15 11.16 4.77 11.86
N SER A 16 12.47 4.86 12.07
CA SER A 16 13.37 3.70 12.17
C SER A 16 13.09 2.82 13.40
N GLN A 17 12.54 3.41 14.46
CA GLN A 17 12.21 2.73 15.72
C GLN A 17 10.73 2.29 15.79
N ALA A 18 9.93 2.58 14.77
CA ALA A 18 8.52 2.23 14.74
C ALA A 18 8.30 0.73 14.46
N ARG A 19 7.11 0.24 14.85
CA ARG A 19 6.68 -1.15 14.60
C ARG A 19 6.68 -1.48 13.10
N PRO A 20 6.82 -2.77 12.73
CA PRO A 20 6.72 -3.20 11.35
C PRO A 20 5.35 -2.86 10.75
N ALA A 21 5.31 -2.74 9.42
CA ALA A 21 4.07 -2.49 8.71
C ALA A 21 3.04 -3.62 8.92
N PRO A 22 1.73 -3.32 8.92
CA PRO A 22 0.71 -4.34 9.07
C PRO A 22 0.69 -5.31 7.88
N ARG A 23 0.21 -6.54 8.09
CA ARG A 23 0.16 -7.60 7.06
C ARG A 23 -0.63 -7.19 5.81
N THR A 24 -1.61 -6.30 5.94
CA THR A 24 -2.44 -5.79 4.84
C THR A 24 -1.71 -4.78 3.94
N MET A 25 -0.55 -4.28 4.37
CA MET A 25 0.23 -3.30 3.61
C MET A 25 1.26 -3.98 2.70
N ASN A 26 0.79 -4.96 1.92
CA ASN A 26 1.57 -5.69 0.92
C ASN A 26 0.87 -5.63 -0.45
N ALA A 27 1.63 -5.81 -1.54
CA ALA A 27 1.13 -5.56 -2.89
C ALA A 27 0.02 -6.55 -3.28
N GLN A 28 0.17 -7.83 -2.94
CA GLN A 28 -0.81 -8.86 -3.22
C GLN A 28 -2.14 -8.57 -2.53
N TYR A 29 -2.13 -8.27 -1.23
CA TYR A 29 -3.32 -7.94 -0.47
C TYR A 29 -4.01 -6.69 -1.05
N GLN A 30 -3.23 -5.70 -1.48
CA GLN A 30 -3.74 -4.48 -2.11
C GLN A 30 -4.34 -4.74 -3.50
N GLU A 31 -3.76 -5.66 -4.28
CA GLU A 31 -4.30 -6.12 -5.57
C GLU A 31 -5.61 -6.91 -5.38
N MET A 32 -5.65 -7.83 -4.43
CA MET A 32 -6.89 -8.54 -4.05
C MET A 32 -7.97 -7.56 -3.56
N THR A 33 -7.57 -6.53 -2.83
CA THR A 33 -8.48 -5.47 -2.40
C THR A 33 -9.05 -4.71 -3.61
N ASN A 34 -8.25 -4.43 -4.64
CA ASN A 34 -8.76 -3.81 -5.86
C ASN A 34 -9.80 -4.68 -6.57
N GLU A 35 -9.57 -5.99 -6.68
CA GLU A 35 -10.54 -6.92 -7.28
C GLU A 35 -11.83 -6.98 -6.47
N TYR A 36 -11.71 -7.07 -5.15
CA TYR A 36 -12.85 -7.02 -4.24
C TYR A 36 -13.67 -5.73 -4.40
N LEU A 37 -13.00 -4.57 -4.46
CA LEU A 37 -13.67 -3.27 -4.63
C LEU A 37 -14.36 -3.14 -5.99
N LYS A 38 -13.75 -3.69 -7.05
CA LYS A 38 -14.37 -3.80 -8.39
C LYS A 38 -15.64 -4.65 -8.36
N ASN A 39 -15.59 -5.80 -7.70
CA ASN A 39 -16.75 -6.68 -7.55
C ASN A 39 -17.89 -6.01 -6.78
N GLN A 40 -17.56 -5.15 -5.81
CA GLN A 40 -18.53 -4.37 -5.04
C GLN A 40 -18.97 -3.07 -5.73
N LYS A 41 -18.45 -2.77 -6.92
CA LYS A 41 -18.72 -1.53 -7.66
C LYS A 41 -18.42 -0.28 -6.83
N THR A 42 -17.37 -0.32 -6.01
CA THR A 42 -16.94 0.82 -5.20
C THR A 42 -16.35 1.91 -6.09
N GLU A 43 -16.82 3.15 -5.95
CA GLU A 43 -16.42 4.30 -6.79
C GLU A 43 -16.57 4.04 -8.31
N PRO A 44 -17.81 3.83 -8.82
CA PRO A 44 -18.04 3.42 -10.21
C PRO A 44 -17.99 4.58 -11.21
N ILE A 45 -18.05 5.84 -10.75
CA ILE A 45 -18.09 7.01 -11.63
C ILE A 45 -16.68 7.45 -12.03
N THR A 46 -15.74 7.49 -11.08
CA THR A 46 -14.38 8.03 -11.30
C THR A 46 -13.26 7.15 -10.73
N GLY A 47 -13.59 6.14 -9.94
CA GLY A 47 -12.62 5.36 -9.17
C GLY A 47 -12.38 3.97 -9.72
N VAL A 48 -11.94 3.08 -8.82
CA VAL A 48 -11.39 1.76 -9.13
C VAL A 48 -12.33 0.85 -9.92
N SER A 49 -13.65 1.08 -9.82
CA SER A 49 -14.69 0.31 -10.52
C SER A 49 -15.24 1.00 -11.78
N SER A 50 -14.73 2.19 -12.14
CA SER A 50 -15.15 2.87 -13.36
C SER A 50 -14.55 2.21 -14.61
N GLU A 51 -15.31 2.16 -15.70
CA GLU A 51 -14.93 1.46 -16.93
C GLU A 51 -13.65 1.99 -17.59
N GLY A 52 -13.29 3.25 -17.31
CA GLY A 52 -12.10 3.92 -17.84
C GLY A 52 -10.95 4.05 -16.84
N TYR A 53 -10.96 3.35 -15.70
CA TYR A 53 -9.93 3.54 -14.66
C TYR A 53 -8.58 2.92 -15.05
N VAL A 54 -7.53 3.75 -15.17
CA VAL A 54 -6.15 3.35 -15.53
C VAL A 54 -5.18 3.42 -14.31
N GLY A 55 -5.69 3.73 -13.12
CA GLY A 55 -4.87 3.88 -11.92
C GLY A 55 -4.47 2.57 -11.23
N LYS A 56 -3.51 2.65 -10.30
CA LYS A 56 -3.06 1.50 -9.48
C LYS A 56 -4.03 1.11 -8.34
N GLY A 57 -5.12 1.87 -8.16
CA GLY A 57 -6.08 1.66 -7.08
C GLY A 57 -5.42 1.77 -5.70
N MET A 58 -5.67 0.77 -4.85
CA MET A 58 -5.19 0.68 -3.47
C MET A 58 -3.72 0.24 -3.35
N VAL A 59 -3.03 -0.03 -4.46
CA VAL A 59 -1.63 -0.49 -4.45
C VAL A 59 -0.70 0.69 -4.18
N GLN A 60 -0.16 0.72 -2.95
CA GLN A 60 0.81 1.69 -2.47
C GLN A 60 2.18 1.07 -2.15
N SER A 61 2.20 -0.23 -1.88
CA SER A 61 3.42 -0.94 -1.51
C SER A 61 4.18 -1.41 -2.76
N LYS A 62 5.52 -1.50 -2.66
CA LYS A 62 6.32 -2.16 -3.69
C LYS A 62 6.02 -3.67 -3.67
N PRO A 63 6.00 -4.36 -4.82
CA PRO A 63 5.87 -5.82 -4.86
C PRO A 63 6.97 -6.45 -4.00
N ARG A 64 6.59 -7.43 -3.16
CA ARG A 64 7.51 -8.09 -2.22
C ARG A 64 8.63 -8.77 -3.02
N LYS A 65 9.89 -8.44 -2.72
CA LYS A 65 11.04 -9.11 -3.35
C LYS A 65 11.30 -10.40 -2.55
N GLY A 66 10.87 -11.53 -3.10
CA GLY A 66 10.86 -12.83 -2.42
C GLY A 66 9.43 -13.24 -2.06
N GLY A 67 9.04 -14.41 -2.54
CA GLY A 67 7.67 -14.91 -2.61
C GLY A 67 6.90 -15.02 -1.30
N VAL A 68 5.65 -15.45 -1.49
CA VAL A 68 4.57 -15.72 -0.54
C VAL A 68 5.06 -16.08 0.87
N PRO A 69 4.81 -15.24 1.90
CA PRO A 69 4.66 -15.74 3.25
C PRO A 69 3.39 -16.58 3.26
N SER A 70 3.55 -17.90 3.38
CA SER A 70 2.44 -18.80 3.66
C SER A 70 1.85 -18.43 5.01
N ASP A 71 0.58 -18.76 5.21
CA ASP A 71 -0.19 -18.49 6.42
C ASP A 71 0.31 -19.26 7.67
N ASP A 72 1.53 -19.81 7.63
CA ASP A 72 2.14 -20.68 8.64
C ASP A 72 3.19 -19.98 9.53
N ASP A 73 3.50 -18.70 9.29
CA ASP A 73 4.49 -17.93 10.08
C ASP A 73 3.84 -17.22 11.28
N GLU A 74 3.16 -17.97 12.16
CA GLU A 74 2.75 -17.55 13.52
C GLU A 74 3.93 -17.52 14.50
#